data_AF-A0A2N9MIS2-F1
#
_entry.id   AF-A0A2N9MIS2-F1
#
_cell.length_a   1.000
_cell.length_b   1.000
_cell.length_c   1.000
_cell.angle_alpha   90.00
_cell.angle_beta   90.00
_cell.angle_gamma   90.00
#
_symmetry.space_group_name_H-M   'P 1'
#
loop_
_entity.id
_entity.type
_entity.pdbx_description
1 polymer ?
#
loop_
_entity_poly.entity_id
_entity_poly.type
_entity_poly.pdbx_seq_one_letter_code
_entity_poly.pdbx_strand_id
1 'polypeptide(L)' 'MTPKELVETALHVLVAWNEGSEPDPGEVELLKTAFPSSAHLPIDDLACQVIHDLSGRILPETEKERKDRHGKKDVA' A
#
# COMPACT_ATOMS: atom_id res chain seq x y z
N MET A 1 4.02 -13.70 -8.75
CA MET A 1 3.99 -12.31 -8.29
C MET A 1 4.93 -12.16 -7.13
N THR A 2 6.10 -11.63 -7.42
CA THR A 2 7.06 -11.17 -6.41
C THR A 2 6.61 -9.82 -5.83
N PRO A 3 7.11 -9.40 -4.65
CA PRO A 3 6.83 -8.07 -4.12
C PRO A 3 7.17 -6.95 -5.09
N LYS A 4 8.25 -7.10 -5.87
CA LYS A 4 8.64 -6.13 -6.88
C LYS A 4 7.60 -6.02 -8.00
N GLU A 5 7.17 -7.16 -8.55
CA GLU A 5 6.13 -7.17 -9.60
C GLU A 5 4.82 -6.53 -9.12
N LEU A 6 4.44 -6.75 -7.86
CA LEU A 6 3.25 -6.12 -7.27
C LEU A 6 3.38 -4.59 -7.18
N VAL A 7 4.57 -4.08 -6.85
CA VAL A 7 4.85 -2.64 -6.86
C VAL A 7 4.80 -2.08 -8.28
N GLU A 8 5.38 -2.79 -9.25
CA GLU A 8 5.35 -2.39 -10.67
C GLU A 8 3.90 -2.34 -11.19
N THR A 9 3.08 -3.34 -10.88
CA THR A 9 1.65 -3.36 -11.20
C THR A 9 0.88 -2.22 -10.51
N ALA A 10 1.13 -1.98 -9.22
CA ALA A 10 0.51 -0.86 -8.51
C ALA A 10 0.88 0.50 -9.13
N LEU A 11 2.13 0.67 -9.58
CA LEU A 11 2.57 1.87 -10.28
C LEU A 11 1.86 2.05 -11.63
N HIS A 12 1.74 0.99 -12.44
CA HIS A 12 1.00 1.06 -13.70
C HIS A 12 -0.46 1.48 -13.50
N VAL A 13 -1.13 0.84 -12.54
CA VAL A 13 -2.53 1.17 -12.19
C VAL A 13 -2.65 2.63 -11.75
N LEU A 14 -1.72 3.13 -10.94
CA LEU A 14 -1.72 4.51 -10.45
C LEU A 14 -1.44 5.53 -11.57
N VAL A 15 -0.53 5.21 -12.50
CA VAL A 15 -0.24 6.07 -13.66
C VAL A 15 -1.47 6.17 -14.56
N ALA A 16 -2.10 5.04 -14.91
CA ALA A 16 -3.31 5.02 -15.72
C ALA A 16 -4.42 5.86 -15.07
N TRP A 17 -4.66 5.66 -13.77
CA TRP A 17 -5.61 6.46 -13.00
C TRP A 17 -5.28 7.96 -13.02
N ASN A 18 -4.01 8.33 -12.83
CA ASN A 18 -3.57 9.73 -12.82
C ASN A 18 -3.69 10.40 -14.20
N GLU A 19 -3.53 9.64 -15.28
CA GLU A 19 -3.78 10.12 -16.65
C GLU A 19 -5.27 10.19 -17.00
N GLY A 20 -6.17 9.84 -16.08
CA GLY A 20 -7.61 9.77 -16.31
C GLY A 20 -8.01 8.61 -17.23
N SER A 21 -7.11 7.64 -17.43
CA SER A 21 -7.36 6.42 -18.18
C SER A 21 -7.90 5.33 -17.25
N GLU A 22 -8.67 4.40 -17.81
CA GLU A 22 -9.11 3.23 -17.05
C GLU A 22 -7.93 2.26 -16.87
N PRO A 23 -7.55 1.93 -15.62
CA PRO A 23 -6.48 0.97 -15.36
C PRO A 23 -6.89 -0.44 -15.82
N ASP A 24 -5.90 -1.28 -16.16
CA ASP A 24 -6.18 -2.64 -16.62
C ASP A 24 -6.95 -3.44 -15.54
N PRO A 25 -8.11 -4.03 -15.87
CA PRO A 25 -8.93 -4.71 -14.88
C PRO A 25 -8.25 -5.97 -14.32
N GLY A 26 -7.36 -6.62 -15.08
CA GLY A 26 -6.57 -7.75 -14.62
C GLY A 26 -5.53 -7.32 -13.58
N GLU A 27 -4.85 -6.21 -13.82
CA GLU A 27 -3.92 -5.60 -12.85
C GLU A 27 -4.65 -5.18 -11.56
N VAL A 28 -5.83 -4.57 -11.68
CA VAL A 28 -6.64 -4.17 -10.51
C VAL A 28 -7.10 -5.38 -9.69
N GLU A 29 -7.62 -6.43 -10.32
CA GLU A 29 -8.04 -7.65 -9.62
C GLU A 29 -6.85 -8.38 -8.98
N LEU A 30 -5.68 -8.31 -9.61
CA LEU A 30 -4.45 -8.86 -9.07
C LEU A 30 -4.04 -8.13 -7.79
N LEU A 31 -4.09 -6.80 -7.77
CA LEU A 31 -3.79 -6.00 -6.57
C LEU A 31 -4.79 -6.30 -5.43
N LYS A 32 -6.08 -6.40 -5.73
CA LYS A 32 -7.10 -6.76 -4.72
C LYS A 32 -6.90 -8.17 -4.16
N THR A 33 -6.50 -9.11 -5.01
CA THR A 33 -6.21 -10.49 -4.58
C THR A 33 -4.97 -10.55 -3.69
N ALA A 34 -3.94 -9.73 -3.99
CA ALA A 34 -2.73 -9.63 -3.18
C ALA A 34 -2.96 -8.88 -1.85
N PHE A 35 -3.88 -7.90 -1.83
CA PHE A 35 -4.22 -7.08 -0.66
C PHE A 35 -5.72 -7.17 -0.33
N PRO A 36 -6.20 -8.34 0.14
CA PRO A 36 -7.63 -8.57 0.36
C PRO A 36 -8.20 -7.66 1.45
N SER A 37 -7.39 -7.28 2.44
CA SER A 37 -7.81 -6.34 3.49
C SER A 37 -8.08 -4.93 2.96
N SER A 38 -7.54 -4.59 1.80
CA SER A 38 -7.62 -3.27 1.18
C SER A 38 -8.40 -3.28 -0.14
N ALA A 39 -8.93 -4.43 -0.55
CA ALA A 39 -9.63 -4.60 -1.82
C ALA A 39 -10.91 -3.76 -1.96
N HIS A 40 -11.42 -3.23 -0.84
CA HIS A 40 -12.58 -2.35 -0.77
C HIS A 40 -12.24 -0.88 -0.99
N LEU A 41 -10.96 -0.52 -1.00
CA LEU A 41 -10.50 0.85 -1.17
C LEU A 41 -10.65 1.32 -2.63
N PRO A 42 -10.69 2.65 -2.84
CA PRO A 42 -10.46 3.23 -4.16
C PRO A 42 -9.14 2.72 -4.77
N ILE A 43 -9.08 2.69 -6.10
CA ILE A 43 -7.95 2.11 -6.84
C ILE A 43 -6.64 2.85 -6.55
N ASP A 44 -6.70 4.18 -6.47
CA ASP A 44 -5.56 5.04 -6.13
C ASP A 44 -5.06 4.80 -4.70
N ASP A 45 -5.96 4.70 -3.72
CA ASP A 45 -5.64 4.36 -2.33
C ASP A 45 -5.03 2.96 -2.21
N LEU A 46 -5.63 1.96 -2.90
CA LEU A 46 -5.11 0.59 -2.94
C LEU A 46 -3.69 0.56 -3.52
N ALA A 47 -3.47 1.20 -4.67
CA ALA A 47 -2.16 1.23 -5.32
C ALA A 47 -1.10 1.93 -4.44
N CYS A 48 -1.44 3.08 -3.84
CA CYS A 48 -0.56 3.78 -2.91
C CYS A 48 -0.20 2.91 -1.70
N GLN A 49 -1.17 2.19 -1.15
CA GLN A 49 -0.93 1.30 -0.02
C GLN A 49 -0.02 0.13 -0.38
N VAL A 50 -0.23 -0.53 -1.53
CA VAL A 50 0.67 -1.60 -2.01
C VAL A 50 2.11 -1.10 -2.14
N ILE A 51 2.30 0.07 -2.73
CA ILE A 51 3.61 0.68 -2.90
C ILE A 51 4.26 0.95 -1.54
N HIS A 52 3.51 1.52 -0.58
CA HIS A 52 4.02 1.84 0.75
C HIS A 52 4.41 0.58 1.54
N ASP A 53 3.51 -0.41 1.62
CA ASP A 53 3.70 -1.64 2.40
C ASP A 53 4.87 -2.49 1.89
N LEU A 54 5.06 -2.51 0.56
CA LEU A 54 6.13 -3.29 -0.06
C LEU A 54 7.44 -2.51 -0.14
N SER A 55 7.42 -1.19 -0.33
CA SER A 55 8.66 -0.39 -0.29
C SER A 55 9.32 -0.43 1.09
N GLY A 56 8.53 -0.41 2.17
CA GLY A 56 9.05 -0.57 3.55
C GLY A 56 9.64 -1.96 3.82
N ARG A 57 9.23 -2.99 3.07
CA ARG A 57 9.79 -4.35 3.18
C ARG A 57 10.99 -4.58 2.27
N ILE A 58 11.08 -3.87 1.15
CA ILE A 58 12.18 -3.95 0.17
C ILE A 58 13.37 -3.09 0.62
N LEU A 59 13.10 -2.00 1.33
CA LEU A 59 14.12 -1.22 2.04
C LEU A 59 14.25 -1.79 3.46
N PRO A 60 15.45 -2.03 4.01
CA PRO A 60 15.57 -2.43 5.40
C PRO A 60 15.04 -1.31 6.31
N GLU A 61 13.83 -1.53 6.83
CA GLU A 61 13.15 -0.63 7.75
C GLU A 61 13.99 -0.45 9.02
N THR A 62 14.55 0.74 9.18
CA THR A 62 15.17 1.19 10.44
C THR A 62 14.13 1.93 11.26
N GLU A 63 13.00 1.30 11.57
CA GLU A 63 12.03 1.84 12.53
C GLU A 63 11.70 0.82 13.61
N LYS A 64 12.64 0.70 14.56
CA LYS A 64 12.26 0.41 15.94
C LYS A 64 11.55 1.64 16.52
N GLU A 65 10.50 1.37 17.29
CA GLU A 65 9.72 2.31 18.13
C GLU A 65 8.51 3.03 17.52
N ARG A 66 7.49 2.24 17.17
CA ARG A 66 6.11 2.59 17.52
C ARG A 66 5.63 1.69 18.66
N LYS A 67 6.25 1.82 19.83
CA LYS A 67 5.75 1.20 21.07
C LYS A 67 5.62 2.26 22.17
N ASP A 68 4.42 2.30 22.75
CA ASP A 68 4.12 2.81 24.09
C ASP A 68 4.28 4.32 24.35
N ARG A 69 3.21 5.09 24.06
CA ARG A 69 2.85 6.22 24.94
C ARG A 69 1.34 6.51 24.96
N HIS A 70 0.54 5.48 25.26
CA HIS A 70 -0.75 5.68 25.90
C HIS A 70 -0.62 5.22 27.36
N GLY A 71 -0.28 6.14 28.26
CA GLY A 71 0.03 5.83 29.65
C GLY A 71 0.21 7.09 30.49
N LYS A 72 -0.94 7.66 30.91
CA LYS A 72 -1.22 8.30 32.20
C LYS A 72 -0.08 9.10 32.87
N LYS A 73 -0.30 10.42 33.02
CA LYS A 73 0.15 11.17 34.20
C LYS A 73 -0.93 12.18 34.62
N ASP A 74 -1.73 11.76 35.60
CA ASP A 74 -2.25 12.67 36.62
C ASP A 74 -1.07 13.38 37.30
N VAL A 75 -1.20 14.68 37.56
CA VAL A 75 -0.46 15.52 38.52
C VAL A 75 -1.00 16.94 38.32
N ALA A 76 -1.37 17.74 39.31
CA ALA A 76 -1.73 17.59 40.72
C ALA A 76 -2.47 18.89 41.06
#